data_AF-A0A661NUX3-F1
#
_entry.id   AF-A0A661NUX3-F1
#
_cell.length_a   1.000
_cell.length_b   1.000
_cell.length_c   1.000
_cell.angle_alpha   90.00
_cell.angle_beta   90.00
_cell.angle_gamma   90.00
#
_symmetry.space_group_name_H-M   'P 1'
#
loop_
_entity.id
_entity.type
_entity.pdbx_description
1 polymer ?
#
loop_
_entity_poly.entity_id
_entity_poly.type
_entity_poly.pdbx_seq_one_letter_code
_entity_poly.pdbx_strand_id
1 'polypeptide(L)'
;LVTEEVAEAIDQGVMDAAPWFDASALRTAGPEGDRKLGLGSSAAILTASIAAAWLARGDAEEGLGARVLEVALPVHQAAQRGGSGIDVAAACLGGVLRCQLPVAGAAVGGEPQLTTGASGPGGTAPATLRVTAHQLPAGLCVEIYRCPEAASTPRMLARVAKFCAEQKERYQALMAQLGETASQVAEAGERGGLVAALADQLDALAALGQGAGVPIVTEEMAQLDALARDGGACFAPSGAGGGDVAMWIGSQSSSTVFKARAEALGLALLPMGVGARGVHRVGV
;
A
#
# COMPACT_ATOMS: atom_id res chain seq x y z
N LEU A 1 18.56 -17.20 2.09
CA LEU A 1 17.72 -16.51 3.09
C LEU A 1 16.29 -16.65 2.59
N VAL A 2 15.43 -17.35 3.33
CA VAL A 2 14.02 -17.56 2.94
C VAL A 2 13.19 -16.62 3.80
N THR A 3 12.24 -15.87 3.22
CA THR A 3 11.35 -15.02 4.00
C THR A 3 10.29 -15.87 4.71
N GLU A 4 9.69 -15.36 5.78
CA GLU A 4 8.65 -16.09 6.52
C GLU A 4 7.49 -16.50 5.61
N GLU A 5 7.08 -15.62 4.69
CA GLU A 5 6.00 -15.90 3.75
C GLU A 5 6.36 -17.00 2.74
N VAL A 6 7.62 -17.05 2.28
CA VAL A 6 8.08 -18.11 1.36
C VAL A 6 8.21 -19.44 2.08
N ALA A 7 8.65 -19.43 3.35
CA ALA A 7 8.67 -20.63 4.18
C ALA A 7 7.24 -21.16 4.41
N GLU A 8 6.30 -20.28 4.74
CA GLU A 8 4.89 -20.64 4.91
C GLU A 8 4.28 -21.22 3.62
N ALA A 9 4.60 -20.65 2.44
CA ALA A 9 4.17 -21.21 1.17
C ALA A 9 4.68 -22.64 0.93
N ILE A 10 5.90 -22.95 1.37
CA ILE A 10 6.48 -24.30 1.27
C ILE A 10 5.77 -25.24 2.25
N ASP A 11 5.57 -24.81 3.49
CA ASP A 11 4.90 -25.60 4.53
C ASP A 11 3.44 -25.93 4.16
N GLN A 12 2.75 -25.01 3.46
CA GLN A 12 1.40 -25.24 2.92
C GLN A 12 1.39 -26.01 1.59
N GLY A 13 2.55 -26.40 1.05
CA GLY A 13 2.66 -27.17 -0.19
C GLY A 13 2.35 -26.39 -1.48
N VAL A 14 2.38 -25.06 -1.44
CA VAL A 14 2.16 -24.20 -2.63
C VAL A 14 3.34 -24.30 -3.60
N MET A 15 4.55 -24.50 -3.08
CA MET A 15 5.78 -24.76 -3.83
C MET A 15 6.73 -25.70 -3.08
N ASP A 16 7.60 -26.39 -3.82
CA ASP A 16 8.45 -27.45 -3.25
C ASP A 16 9.76 -26.91 -2.65
N ALA A 17 10.25 -25.78 -3.14
CA ALA A 17 11.49 -25.15 -2.71
C ALA A 17 11.48 -23.65 -2.99
N ALA A 18 12.22 -22.90 -2.17
CA ALA A 18 12.40 -21.47 -2.37
C ALA A 18 13.32 -21.21 -3.58
N PRO A 19 12.86 -20.48 -4.61
CA PRO A 19 13.75 -20.02 -5.66
C PRO A 19 14.71 -18.95 -5.15
N TRP A 20 15.81 -18.76 -5.86
CA TRP A 20 16.69 -17.61 -5.63
C TRP A 20 15.97 -16.31 -6.03
N PHE A 21 16.18 -15.23 -5.27
CA PHE A 21 15.61 -13.91 -5.56
C PHE A 21 16.63 -12.80 -5.29
N ASP A 22 16.49 -11.69 -6.01
CA ASP A 22 17.12 -10.41 -5.71
C ASP A 22 16.04 -9.35 -5.43
N ALA A 23 16.11 -8.73 -4.26
CA ALA A 23 15.21 -7.67 -3.81
C ALA A 23 15.97 -6.39 -3.41
N SER A 24 17.22 -6.24 -3.86
CA SER A 24 18.08 -5.08 -3.57
C SER A 24 17.46 -3.76 -4.02
N ALA A 25 16.73 -3.75 -5.15
CA ALA A 25 16.02 -2.58 -5.66
C ALA A 25 14.85 -2.10 -4.77
N LEU A 26 14.36 -2.95 -3.85
CA LEU A 26 13.31 -2.62 -2.88
C LEU A 26 13.88 -2.26 -1.50
N ARG A 27 15.20 -2.07 -1.45
CA ARG A 27 15.97 -1.78 -0.24
C ARG A 27 16.82 -0.54 -0.47
N THR A 28 17.29 0.01 0.64
CA THR A 28 18.20 1.13 0.64
C THR A 28 19.27 0.91 1.70
N ALA A 29 20.50 1.30 1.42
CA ALA A 29 21.57 1.22 2.41
C ALA A 29 21.20 2.09 3.61
N GLY A 30 21.30 1.51 4.80
CA GLY A 30 21.16 2.19 6.08
C GLY A 30 22.41 2.02 6.95
N PRO A 31 22.54 2.81 8.03
CA PRO A 31 23.69 2.74 8.94
C PRO A 31 23.89 1.36 9.57
N GLU A 32 22.80 0.62 9.77
CA GLU A 32 22.78 -0.73 10.36
C GLU A 32 22.59 -1.84 9.30
N GLY A 33 22.76 -1.50 8.02
CA GLY A 33 22.54 -2.39 6.88
C GLY A 33 21.32 -2.01 6.04
N ASP A 34 20.97 -2.86 5.08
CA ASP A 34 19.91 -2.59 4.11
C ASP A 34 18.52 -2.51 4.77
N ARG A 35 17.88 -1.35 4.62
CA ARG A 35 16.53 -1.03 5.09
C ARG A 35 15.50 -1.26 3.98
N LYS A 36 14.35 -1.84 4.31
CA LYS A 36 13.20 -1.95 3.39
C LYS A 36 12.65 -0.56 3.06
N LEU A 37 12.25 -0.33 1.81
CA LEU A 37 11.63 0.94 1.38
C LEU A 37 10.15 1.09 1.79
N GLY A 38 9.53 0.06 2.35
CA GLY A 38 8.08 0.06 2.62
C GLY A 38 7.19 -0.19 1.39
N LEU A 39 7.77 -0.63 0.27
CA LEU A 39 7.07 -0.86 -1.00
C LEU A 39 6.54 -2.31 -1.18
N GLY A 40 6.25 -3.02 -0.08
CA GLY A 40 5.70 -4.39 -0.18
C GLY A 40 6.71 -5.48 -0.63
N SER A 41 8.00 -5.34 -0.28
CA SER A 41 9.04 -6.32 -0.68
C SER A 41 8.74 -7.77 -0.30
N SER A 42 8.10 -8.04 0.85
CA SER A 42 7.66 -9.39 1.24
C SER A 42 6.66 -9.97 0.25
N ALA A 43 5.63 -9.20 -0.08
CA ALA A 43 4.61 -9.60 -1.03
C ALA A 43 5.23 -9.85 -2.42
N ALA A 44 6.11 -8.96 -2.89
CA ALA A 44 6.81 -9.13 -4.17
C ALA A 44 7.67 -10.42 -4.21
N ILE A 45 8.40 -10.73 -3.13
CA ILE A 45 9.20 -11.96 -3.04
C ILE A 45 8.30 -13.19 -3.04
N LEU A 46 7.22 -13.20 -2.26
CA LEU A 46 6.28 -14.31 -2.19
C LEU A 46 5.64 -14.60 -3.56
N THR A 47 5.07 -13.58 -4.20
CA THR A 47 4.34 -13.74 -5.46
C THR A 47 5.27 -14.16 -6.60
N ALA A 48 6.46 -13.56 -6.68
CA ALA A 48 7.48 -13.95 -7.65
C ALA A 48 7.99 -15.38 -7.42
N SER A 49 8.13 -15.80 -6.16
CA SER A 49 8.60 -17.15 -5.82
C SER A 49 7.60 -18.22 -6.24
N ILE A 50 6.32 -18.02 -5.92
CA ILE A 50 5.24 -18.93 -6.31
C ILE A 50 5.16 -19.01 -7.84
N ALA A 51 5.13 -17.86 -8.52
CA ALA A 51 5.07 -17.81 -9.97
C ALA A 51 6.28 -18.50 -10.64
N ALA A 52 7.50 -18.25 -10.15
CA ALA A 52 8.70 -18.88 -10.68
C ALA A 52 8.65 -20.41 -10.51
N ALA A 53 8.23 -20.91 -9.35
CA ALA A 53 8.08 -22.34 -9.11
C ALA A 53 7.03 -22.98 -10.02
N TRP A 54 5.89 -22.32 -10.22
CA TRP A 54 4.82 -22.82 -11.09
C TRP A 54 5.25 -22.85 -12.55
N LEU A 55 5.82 -21.77 -13.06
CA LEU A 55 6.33 -21.70 -14.43
C LEU A 55 7.45 -22.72 -14.69
N ALA A 56 8.31 -22.99 -13.70
CA ALA A 56 9.35 -24.03 -13.81
C ALA A 56 8.77 -25.45 -13.92
N ARG A 57 7.58 -25.68 -13.36
CA ARG A 57 6.84 -26.96 -13.47
C ARG A 57 6.02 -27.09 -14.78
N GLY A 58 5.97 -26.02 -15.59
CA GLY A 58 5.27 -26.00 -16.87
C GLY A 58 3.84 -25.45 -16.81
N ASP A 59 3.45 -24.79 -15.72
CA ASP A 59 2.16 -24.11 -15.62
C ASP A 59 1.99 -23.01 -16.67
N ALA A 60 0.74 -22.78 -17.10
CA ALA A 60 0.41 -21.73 -18.06
C ALA A 60 0.61 -20.32 -17.50
N GLU A 61 1.13 -19.40 -18.32
CA GLU A 61 1.27 -17.99 -17.96
C GLU A 61 -0.07 -17.23 -18.02
N GLU A 62 -1.04 -17.73 -18.77
CA GLU A 62 -2.39 -17.16 -18.82
C GLU A 62 -3.05 -17.17 -17.44
N GLY A 63 -3.53 -16.00 -17.01
CA GLY A 63 -4.16 -15.83 -15.70
C GLY A 63 -3.21 -16.02 -14.51
N LEU A 64 -1.88 -16.08 -14.71
CA LEU A 64 -0.91 -16.38 -13.65
C LEU A 64 -1.08 -15.47 -12.43
N GLY A 65 -1.22 -14.16 -12.63
CA GLY A 65 -1.39 -13.22 -11.51
C GLY A 65 -2.62 -13.50 -10.66
N ALA A 66 -3.76 -13.82 -11.27
CA ALA A 66 -4.98 -14.16 -10.53
C ALA A 66 -4.82 -15.48 -9.76
N ARG A 67 -4.28 -16.52 -10.40
CA ARG A 67 -4.02 -17.82 -9.76
C ARG A 67 -3.01 -17.71 -8.61
N VAL A 68 -1.96 -16.90 -8.77
CA VAL A 68 -0.97 -16.65 -7.72
C VAL A 68 -1.61 -15.86 -6.58
N LEU A 69 -2.47 -14.89 -6.85
CA LEU A 69 -3.16 -14.12 -5.81
C LEU A 69 -4.06 -15.01 -4.93
N GLU A 70 -4.77 -15.98 -5.52
CA GLU A 70 -5.61 -16.93 -4.80
C GLU A 70 -4.87 -17.70 -3.70
N VAL A 71 -3.60 -18.05 -3.94
CA VAL A 71 -2.77 -18.79 -2.98
C VAL A 71 -1.88 -17.89 -2.12
N ALA A 72 -1.35 -16.82 -2.68
CA ALA A 72 -0.39 -15.95 -2.00
C ALA A 72 -1.07 -15.13 -0.90
N LEU A 73 -2.32 -14.73 -1.10
CA LEU A 73 -3.06 -13.93 -0.13
C LEU A 73 -3.28 -14.66 1.22
N PRO A 74 -3.83 -15.89 1.26
CA PRO A 74 -3.96 -16.63 2.52
C PRO A 74 -2.60 -17.02 3.13
N VAL A 75 -1.59 -17.36 2.32
CA VAL A 75 -0.23 -17.62 2.81
C VAL A 75 0.36 -16.40 3.50
N HIS A 76 0.27 -15.23 2.85
CA HIS A 76 0.78 -13.99 3.40
C HIS A 76 0.11 -13.63 4.73
N GLN A 77 -1.19 -13.91 4.87
CA GLN A 77 -1.95 -13.69 6.11
C GLN A 77 -1.65 -14.72 7.21
N ALA A 78 -1.26 -15.94 6.86
CA ALA A 78 -0.84 -16.93 7.84
C ALA A 78 0.52 -16.54 8.44
N ALA A 79 1.45 -16.09 7.58
CA ALA A 79 2.77 -15.63 7.96
C ALA A 79 2.74 -14.29 8.70
N GLN A 80 2.05 -13.28 8.15
CA GLN A 80 1.87 -11.98 8.78
C GLN A 80 0.63 -12.02 9.66
N ARG A 81 0.79 -11.81 10.98
CA ARG A 81 -0.32 -11.75 11.95
C ARG A 81 -1.21 -10.49 11.80
N GLY A 82 -1.64 -10.17 10.57
CA GLY A 82 -2.40 -8.99 10.17
C GLY A 82 -2.05 -8.49 8.76
N GLY A 83 -2.74 -7.45 8.29
CA GLY A 83 -2.51 -6.83 6.98
C GLY A 83 -3.73 -6.88 6.06
N SER A 84 -3.86 -5.90 5.16
CA SER A 84 -4.99 -5.81 4.23
C SER A 84 -4.84 -6.68 2.98
N GLY A 85 -3.61 -7.16 2.67
CA GLY A 85 -3.30 -7.94 1.48
C GLY A 85 -3.25 -7.14 0.17
N ILE A 86 -3.31 -5.80 0.24
CA ILE A 86 -3.28 -4.92 -0.94
C ILE A 86 -1.94 -4.95 -1.66
N ASP A 87 -0.84 -5.19 -0.94
CA ASP A 87 0.51 -5.33 -1.47
C ASP A 87 0.67 -6.65 -2.25
N VAL A 88 0.08 -7.75 -1.75
CA VAL A 88 -0.02 -9.02 -2.48
C VAL A 88 -0.86 -8.85 -3.74
N ALA A 89 -2.02 -8.20 -3.64
CA ALA A 89 -2.86 -7.90 -4.80
C ALA A 89 -2.12 -7.07 -5.86
N ALA A 90 -1.42 -6.01 -5.44
CA ALA A 90 -0.60 -5.18 -6.32
C ALA A 90 0.55 -5.97 -6.96
N ALA A 91 1.26 -6.81 -6.20
CA ALA A 91 2.36 -7.61 -6.73
C ALA A 91 1.89 -8.69 -7.72
N CYS A 92 0.70 -9.28 -7.51
CA CYS A 92 0.13 -10.28 -8.40
C CYS A 92 -0.44 -9.68 -9.68
N LEU A 93 -1.31 -8.67 -9.56
CA LEU A 93 -2.10 -8.16 -10.68
C LEU A 93 -1.45 -6.96 -11.38
N GLY A 94 -0.68 -6.16 -10.63
CA GLY A 94 -0.11 -4.90 -11.09
C GLY A 94 -1.16 -3.88 -11.51
N GLY A 95 -0.73 -2.92 -12.31
CA GLY A 95 -1.53 -1.77 -12.70
C GLY A 95 -1.89 -0.91 -11.50
N VAL A 96 -3.07 -0.29 -11.55
CA VAL A 96 -3.67 0.45 -10.44
C VAL A 96 -4.93 -0.29 -10.05
N LEU A 97 -5.15 -0.45 -8.75
CA LEU A 97 -6.20 -1.30 -8.20
C LEU A 97 -7.08 -0.51 -7.24
N ARG A 98 -8.39 -0.75 -7.29
CA ARG A 98 -9.31 -0.38 -6.21
C ARG A 98 -9.50 -1.62 -5.33
N CYS A 99 -9.10 -1.47 -4.07
CA CYS A 99 -9.18 -2.53 -3.07
C CYS A 99 -10.25 -2.18 -2.03
N GLN A 100 -11.19 -3.08 -1.77
CA GLN A 100 -12.26 -2.87 -0.80
C GLN A 100 -12.38 -4.08 0.13
N LEU A 101 -12.43 -3.83 1.43
CA LEU A 101 -12.80 -4.82 2.44
C LEU A 101 -14.29 -4.60 2.77
N PRO A 102 -15.22 -5.46 2.32
CA PRO A 102 -16.62 -5.36 2.63
C PRO A 102 -16.83 -5.50 4.13
N VAL A 103 -17.68 -4.64 4.68
CA VAL A 103 -18.17 -4.81 6.05
C VAL A 103 -19.03 -6.08 6.08
N ALA A 104 -18.86 -6.91 7.12
CA ALA A 104 -19.64 -8.12 7.31
C ALA A 104 -21.15 -7.83 7.16
N GLY A 105 -21.79 -8.44 6.16
CA GLY A 105 -23.24 -8.31 5.90
C GLY A 105 -23.64 -7.59 4.59
N ALA A 106 -22.72 -7.00 3.83
CA ALA A 106 -23.05 -6.40 2.53
C ALA A 106 -22.88 -7.40 1.36
N ALA A 107 -23.97 -7.95 0.86
CA ALA A 107 -24.00 -8.74 -0.37
C ALA A 107 -23.96 -7.81 -1.59
N VAL A 108 -22.97 -7.97 -2.48
CA VAL A 108 -22.96 -7.33 -3.81
C VAL A 108 -22.29 -8.27 -4.82
N GLY A 109 -22.87 -8.47 -5.99
CA GLY A 109 -22.47 -9.51 -6.95
C GLY A 109 -21.19 -9.23 -7.77
N GLY A 110 -20.81 -10.23 -8.58
CA GLY A 110 -20.27 -10.09 -9.94
C GLY A 110 -18.76 -10.06 -10.19
N GLU A 111 -17.92 -9.67 -9.24
CA GLU A 111 -16.47 -9.43 -9.45
C GLU A 111 -15.59 -10.40 -8.64
N PRO A 112 -14.30 -10.61 -8.99
CA PRO A 112 -13.40 -11.49 -8.25
C PRO A 112 -13.36 -11.14 -6.77
N GLN A 113 -13.88 -12.06 -5.95
CA GLN A 113 -13.92 -11.93 -4.50
C GLN A 113 -12.90 -12.89 -3.91
N LEU A 114 -11.87 -12.36 -3.25
CA LEU A 114 -10.86 -13.16 -2.59
C LEU A 114 -10.99 -13.00 -1.08
N THR A 115 -11.23 -14.11 -0.37
CA THR A 115 -11.46 -14.07 1.08
C THR A 115 -10.17 -13.67 1.80
N THR A 116 -10.21 -12.67 2.68
CA THR A 116 -9.09 -12.34 3.58
C THR A 116 -9.41 -12.71 5.02
N GLY A 117 -8.44 -13.31 5.71
CA GLY A 117 -8.49 -13.64 7.13
C GLY A 117 -8.33 -12.46 8.08
N ALA A 118 -8.36 -11.22 7.60
CA ALA A 118 -8.01 -10.07 8.42
C ALA A 118 -9.12 -9.71 9.42
N SER A 119 -8.95 -10.09 10.68
CA SER A 119 -9.71 -9.53 11.80
C SER A 119 -9.15 -8.14 12.12
N GLY A 120 -9.97 -7.09 11.94
CA GLY A 120 -9.68 -5.79 12.54
C GLY A 120 -9.62 -5.88 14.07
N PRO A 121 -9.13 -4.84 14.77
CA PRO A 121 -9.20 -4.77 16.23
C PRO A 121 -10.68 -4.75 16.65
N GLY A 122 -11.25 -5.94 16.92
CA GLY A 122 -12.69 -6.13 17.09
C GLY A 122 -13.25 -7.52 16.77
N GLY A 123 -12.46 -8.50 16.32
CA GLY A 123 -12.85 -9.92 16.35
C GLY A 123 -14.02 -10.31 15.42
N THR A 124 -14.17 -9.65 14.28
CA THR A 124 -15.15 -10.02 13.25
C THR A 124 -14.59 -11.05 12.26
N ALA A 125 -15.50 -11.82 11.65
CA ALA A 125 -15.26 -12.84 10.61
C ALA A 125 -14.32 -12.35 9.47
N PRO A 126 -13.64 -13.28 8.77
CA PRO A 126 -12.72 -12.95 7.67
C PRO A 126 -13.40 -12.06 6.62
N ALA A 127 -12.89 -10.84 6.42
CA ALA A 127 -13.38 -9.90 5.42
C ALA A 127 -12.90 -10.30 4.02
N THR A 128 -13.72 -10.27 2.98
CA THR A 128 -13.26 -10.67 1.63
C THR A 128 -12.70 -9.49 0.85
N LEU A 129 -11.39 -9.39 0.65
CA LEU A 129 -10.79 -8.35 -0.20
C LEU A 129 -11.32 -8.47 -1.64
N ARG A 130 -12.03 -7.43 -2.06
CA ARG A 130 -12.42 -7.20 -3.45
C ARG A 130 -11.34 -6.36 -4.11
N VAL A 131 -10.89 -6.82 -5.27
CA VAL A 131 -9.85 -6.15 -6.05
C VAL A 131 -10.39 -5.94 -7.46
N THR A 132 -10.46 -4.70 -7.90
CA THR A 132 -10.83 -4.35 -9.27
C THR A 132 -9.76 -3.49 -9.91
N ALA A 133 -9.58 -3.65 -11.22
CA ALA A 133 -8.70 -2.76 -11.98
C ALA A 133 -9.24 -1.32 -11.94
N HIS A 134 -8.33 -0.37 -11.80
CA HIS A 134 -8.63 1.05 -11.78
C HIS A 134 -7.71 1.80 -12.74
N GLN A 135 -8.13 2.98 -13.17
CA GLN A 135 -7.39 3.82 -14.10
C GLN A 135 -7.21 5.19 -13.49
N LEU A 136 -5.95 5.66 -13.44
CA LEU A 136 -5.67 7.02 -13.04
C LEU A 136 -6.05 7.99 -14.17
N PRO A 137 -6.53 9.20 -13.85
CA PRO A 137 -6.77 10.23 -14.86
C PRO A 137 -5.56 10.49 -15.74
N ALA A 138 -5.77 10.61 -17.06
CA ALA A 138 -4.68 10.79 -18.01
C ALA A 138 -3.88 12.07 -17.73
N GLY A 139 -2.54 11.97 -17.81
CA GLY A 139 -1.63 13.09 -17.58
C GLY A 139 -1.47 13.48 -16.11
N LEU A 140 -1.79 12.57 -15.17
CA LEU A 140 -1.43 12.68 -13.77
C LEU A 140 0.08 12.44 -13.61
N CYS A 141 0.76 13.32 -12.90
CA CYS A 141 2.15 13.16 -12.52
C CYS A 141 2.22 12.63 -11.09
N VAL A 142 2.90 11.49 -10.91
CA VAL A 142 3.16 10.89 -9.61
C VAL A 142 4.67 10.77 -9.43
N GLU A 143 5.21 11.38 -8.38
CA GLU A 143 6.61 11.22 -7.99
C GLU A 143 6.66 10.58 -6.60
N ILE A 144 7.55 9.60 -6.41
CA ILE A 144 7.68 8.87 -5.14
C ILE A 144 8.92 9.36 -4.40
N TYR A 145 8.75 9.73 -3.14
CA TYR A 145 9.81 10.18 -2.26
C TYR A 145 10.02 9.17 -1.13
N ARG A 146 11.27 8.76 -0.91
CA ARG A 146 11.67 8.00 0.28
C ARG A 146 11.79 8.93 1.46
N CYS A 147 11.14 8.58 2.57
CA CYS A 147 11.25 9.28 3.84
C CYS A 147 12.54 8.89 4.58
N PRO A 148 13.13 9.81 5.38
CA PRO A 148 14.34 9.52 6.15
C PRO A 148 14.11 8.42 7.20
N GLU A 149 12.92 8.39 7.80
CA GLU A 149 12.55 7.44 8.85
C GLU A 149 11.76 6.25 8.30
N ALA A 150 11.79 5.13 9.04
CA ALA A 150 10.93 3.98 8.78
C ALA A 150 9.65 4.13 9.59
N ALA A 151 8.51 3.79 8.99
CA ALA A 151 7.25 3.82 9.72
C ALA A 151 7.24 2.73 10.79
N SER A 152 6.84 3.08 12.02
CA SER A 152 6.58 2.09 13.07
C SER A 152 5.12 1.64 13.03
N THR A 153 4.74 0.92 11.97
CA THR A 153 3.36 0.46 11.72
C THR A 153 2.72 -0.21 12.95
N PRO A 154 3.37 -1.15 13.67
CA PRO A 154 2.76 -1.78 14.85
C PRO A 154 2.46 -0.78 15.96
N ARG A 155 3.33 0.21 16.18
CA ARG A 155 3.14 1.26 17.19
C ARG A 155 1.97 2.16 16.81
N MET A 156 1.85 2.55 15.55
CA MET A 156 0.74 3.37 15.07
C MET A 156 -0.59 2.64 15.23
N LEU A 157 -0.68 1.39 14.79
CA LEU A 157 -1.88 0.56 14.91
C LEU A 157 -2.30 0.40 16.38
N ALA A 158 -1.36 0.15 17.30
CA ALA A 158 -1.66 0.03 18.72
C ALA A 158 -2.25 1.33 19.31
N ARG A 159 -1.75 2.49 18.87
CA ARG A 159 -2.25 3.81 19.31
C ARG A 159 -3.63 4.13 18.75
N VAL A 160 -3.88 3.80 17.48
CA VAL A 160 -5.21 3.94 16.87
C VAL A 160 -6.22 3.00 17.54
N ALA A 161 -5.83 1.75 17.84
CA ALA A 161 -6.67 0.80 18.58
C ALA A 161 -6.99 1.31 20.00
N LYS A 162 -6.00 1.88 20.70
CA LYS A 162 -6.22 2.53 21.99
C LYS A 162 -7.20 3.71 21.89
N PHE A 163 -7.05 4.56 20.87
CA PHE A 163 -7.95 5.69 20.62
C PHE A 163 -9.39 5.22 20.34
N CYS A 164 -9.58 4.17 19.54
CA CYS A 164 -10.88 3.54 19.32
C CYS A 164 -11.54 3.08 20.63
N ALA A 165 -10.76 2.46 21.54
CA ALA A 165 -11.27 1.99 22.82
C ALA A 165 -11.62 3.12 23.80
N GLU A 166 -10.87 4.23 23.79
CA GLU A 166 -11.03 5.33 24.75
C GLU A 166 -12.00 6.43 24.27
N GLN A 167 -12.12 6.67 22.97
CA GLN A 167 -12.91 7.77 22.39
C GLN A 167 -13.73 7.27 21.18
N LYS A 168 -14.63 6.32 21.44
CA LYS A 168 -15.35 5.55 20.41
C LYS A 168 -16.14 6.43 19.43
N GLU A 169 -16.93 7.39 19.91
CA GLU A 169 -17.78 8.22 19.05
C GLU A 169 -16.93 9.11 18.13
N ARG A 170 -15.85 9.69 18.68
CA ARG A 170 -14.92 10.51 17.90
C ARG A 170 -14.17 9.68 16.86
N TYR A 171 -13.70 8.49 17.25
CA TYR A 171 -13.08 7.54 16.33
C TYR A 171 -14.04 7.15 15.20
N GLN A 172 -15.29 6.81 15.51
CA GLN A 172 -16.30 6.45 14.52
C GLN A 172 -16.58 7.58 13.53
N ALA A 173 -16.69 8.83 14.00
CA ALA A 173 -16.86 10.00 13.13
C ALA A 173 -15.68 10.18 12.16
N LEU A 174 -14.45 10.08 12.67
CA LEU A 174 -13.23 10.19 11.85
C LEU A 174 -13.12 9.05 10.83
N MET A 175 -13.47 7.82 11.21
CA MET A 175 -13.48 6.68 10.29
C MET A 175 -14.56 6.81 9.22
N ALA A 176 -15.73 7.36 9.55
CA ALA A 176 -16.78 7.64 8.57
C ALA A 176 -16.31 8.68 7.54
N GLN A 177 -15.70 9.77 8.00
CA GLN A 177 -15.11 10.79 7.12
C GLN A 177 -13.99 10.23 6.24
N LEU A 178 -13.13 9.37 6.79
CA LEU A 178 -12.10 8.67 6.03
C LEU A 178 -12.68 7.74 4.95
N GLY A 179 -13.78 7.05 5.26
CA GLY A 179 -14.48 6.20 4.30
C GLY A 179 -15.11 7.00 3.15
N GLU A 180 -15.69 8.16 3.47
CA GLU A 180 -16.27 9.07 2.47
C GLU A 180 -15.20 9.65 1.55
N THR A 181 -14.14 10.25 2.11
CA THR A 181 -13.03 10.83 1.33
C THR A 181 -12.29 9.78 0.50
N ALA A 182 -12.08 8.57 1.02
CA ALA A 182 -11.51 7.47 0.25
C ALA A 182 -12.40 7.06 -0.94
N SER A 183 -13.72 7.11 -0.78
CA SER A 183 -14.67 6.81 -1.86
C SER A 183 -14.62 7.90 -2.94
N GLN A 184 -14.56 9.17 -2.54
CA GLN A 184 -14.38 10.30 -3.46
C GLN A 184 -13.09 10.19 -4.27
N VAL A 185 -11.97 9.82 -3.63
CA VAL A 185 -10.69 9.57 -4.33
C VAL A 185 -10.83 8.45 -5.35
N ALA A 186 -11.47 7.34 -5.00
CA ALA A 186 -11.65 6.20 -5.89
C ALA A 186 -12.61 6.47 -7.07
N GLU A 187 -13.46 7.49 -6.95
CA GLU A 187 -14.47 7.86 -7.95
C GLU A 187 -14.08 9.10 -8.76
N ALA A 188 -13.00 9.79 -8.38
CA ALA A 188 -12.52 10.97 -9.07
C ALA A 188 -12.02 10.65 -10.49
N GLY A 189 -12.81 11.05 -11.50
CA GLY A 189 -12.52 10.78 -12.90
C GLY A 189 -11.53 11.77 -13.56
N GLU A 190 -11.34 12.95 -12.97
CA GLU A 190 -10.49 14.01 -13.52
C GLU A 190 -9.33 14.36 -12.59
N ARG A 191 -8.20 14.79 -13.17
CA ARG A 191 -6.96 15.11 -12.43
C ARG A 191 -7.19 16.11 -11.29
N GLY A 192 -7.87 17.23 -11.57
CA GLY A 192 -8.12 18.27 -10.57
C GLY A 192 -9.01 17.76 -9.43
N GLY A 193 -10.06 17.00 -9.78
CA GLY A 193 -10.93 16.35 -8.80
C GLY A 193 -10.19 15.33 -7.93
N LEU A 194 -9.29 14.54 -8.52
CA LEU A 194 -8.49 13.56 -7.80
C LEU A 194 -7.52 14.24 -6.82
N VAL A 195 -6.82 15.29 -7.24
CA VAL A 195 -5.90 16.05 -6.38
C VAL A 195 -6.65 16.68 -5.20
N ALA A 196 -7.83 17.27 -5.45
CA ALA A 196 -8.66 17.83 -4.40
C ALA A 196 -9.15 16.76 -3.41
N ALA A 197 -9.68 15.63 -3.92
CA ALA A 197 -10.14 14.53 -3.07
C ALA A 197 -8.98 13.92 -2.23
N LEU A 198 -7.77 13.83 -2.79
CA LEU A 198 -6.59 13.39 -2.05
C LEU A 198 -6.20 14.36 -0.94
N ALA A 199 -6.33 15.67 -1.16
CA ALA A 199 -6.09 16.68 -0.11
C ALA A 199 -7.11 16.55 1.03
N ASP A 200 -8.39 16.35 0.71
CA ASP A 200 -9.44 16.12 1.72
C ASP A 200 -9.20 14.82 2.51
N GLN A 201 -8.77 13.76 1.83
CA GLN A 201 -8.40 12.49 2.47
C GLN A 201 -7.17 12.67 3.38
N LEU A 202 -6.17 13.46 2.95
CA LEU A 202 -4.98 13.76 3.74
C LEU A 202 -5.34 14.52 5.03
N ASP A 203 -6.24 15.49 4.94
CA ASP A 203 -6.73 16.25 6.11
C ASP A 203 -7.50 15.34 7.08
N ALA A 204 -8.31 14.40 6.57
CA ALA A 204 -8.98 13.38 7.38
C ALA A 204 -7.99 12.41 8.05
N LEU A 205 -6.91 12.00 7.36
CA LEU A 205 -5.84 11.17 7.93
C LEU A 205 -5.08 11.92 9.02
N ALA A 206 -4.78 13.20 8.82
CA ALA A 206 -4.15 14.05 9.82
C ALA A 206 -5.02 14.17 11.08
N ALA A 207 -6.33 14.34 10.92
CA ALA A 207 -7.28 14.40 12.04
C ALA A 207 -7.33 13.08 12.84
N LEU A 208 -7.29 11.92 12.17
CA LEU A 208 -7.15 10.62 12.84
C LEU A 208 -5.83 10.53 13.62
N GLY A 209 -4.72 10.95 13.01
CA GLY A 209 -3.40 10.95 13.64
C GLY A 209 -3.39 11.81 14.91
N GLN A 210 -3.93 13.02 14.85
CA GLN A 210 -4.08 13.92 16.00
C GLN A 210 -4.95 13.29 17.10
N GLY A 211 -6.08 12.66 16.74
CA GLY A 211 -6.95 11.96 17.68
C GLY A 211 -6.24 10.82 18.43
N ALA A 212 -5.45 10.03 17.71
CA ALA A 212 -4.71 8.90 18.27
C ALA A 212 -3.35 9.29 18.91
N GLY A 213 -2.93 10.55 18.76
CA GLY A 213 -1.62 11.04 19.18
C GLY A 213 -0.48 10.31 18.46
N VAL A 214 -0.61 10.13 17.15
CA VAL A 214 0.41 9.54 16.27
C VAL A 214 0.58 10.38 15.00
N PRO A 215 1.83 10.54 14.50
CA PRO A 215 2.11 11.36 13.34
C PRO A 215 1.86 10.57 12.04
N ILE A 216 0.59 10.26 11.73
CA ILE A 216 0.21 9.65 10.45
C ILE A 216 0.70 10.56 9.31
N VAL A 217 0.38 11.86 9.42
CA VAL A 217 1.01 12.93 8.66
C VAL A 217 2.00 13.61 9.59
N THR A 218 3.30 13.57 9.25
CA THR A 218 4.34 14.24 10.05
C THR A 218 4.33 15.74 9.82
N GLU A 219 5.02 16.49 10.68
CA GLU A 219 5.13 17.93 10.53
C GLU A 219 5.90 18.31 9.25
N GLU A 220 6.97 17.58 8.92
CA GLU A 220 7.73 17.72 7.68
C GLU A 220 6.85 17.49 6.45
N MET A 221 5.98 16.49 6.51
CA MET A 221 5.05 16.17 5.44
C MET A 221 3.98 17.24 5.28
N ALA A 222 3.43 17.76 6.38
CA ALA A 222 2.47 18.86 6.34
C ALA A 222 3.09 20.14 5.74
N GLN A 223 4.37 20.42 6.04
CA GLN A 223 5.10 21.53 5.42
C GLN A 223 5.29 21.35 3.91
N LEU A 224 5.60 20.12 3.47
CA LEU A 224 5.75 19.81 2.05
C LEU A 224 4.41 19.84 1.32
N ASP A 225 3.34 19.33 1.94
CA ASP A 225 2.00 19.38 1.36
C ASP A 225 1.50 20.81 1.19
N ALA A 226 1.78 21.72 2.12
CA ALA A 226 1.48 23.14 1.94
C ALA A 226 2.12 23.71 0.66
N LEU A 227 3.40 23.40 0.39
CA LEU A 227 4.07 23.79 -0.85
C LEU A 227 3.49 23.08 -2.09
N ALA A 228 3.00 21.84 -1.94
CA ALA A 228 2.35 21.11 -3.02
C ALA A 228 1.01 21.74 -3.39
N ARG A 229 0.19 22.11 -2.40
CA ARG A 229 -1.12 22.75 -2.60
C ARG A 229 -0.98 24.11 -3.31
N ASP A 230 0.04 24.89 -2.98
CA ASP A 230 0.35 26.15 -3.69
C ASP A 230 0.63 25.92 -5.19
N GLY A 231 1.13 24.74 -5.55
CA GLY A 231 1.38 24.30 -6.93
C GLY A 231 0.23 23.52 -7.58
N GLY A 232 -0.92 23.41 -6.92
CA GLY A 232 -2.06 22.61 -7.41
C GLY A 232 -1.81 21.09 -7.39
N ALA A 233 -1.03 20.62 -6.42
CA ALA A 233 -0.71 19.22 -6.17
C ALA A 233 -1.05 18.82 -4.73
N CYS A 234 -0.93 17.53 -4.42
CA CYS A 234 -1.03 16.97 -3.08
C CYS A 234 0.25 16.18 -2.77
N PHE A 235 0.75 16.29 -1.54
CA PHE A 235 1.86 15.49 -1.05
C PHE A 235 1.43 14.64 0.16
N ALA A 236 1.24 13.35 -0.07
CA ALA A 236 0.59 12.45 0.88
C ALA A 236 1.50 11.27 1.30
N PRO A 237 1.34 10.75 2.53
CA PRO A 237 2.03 9.52 2.93
C PRO A 237 1.47 8.32 2.15
N SER A 238 2.29 7.28 1.97
CA SER A 238 1.85 5.98 1.45
C SER A 238 2.08 4.89 2.51
N GLY A 239 1.03 4.14 2.84
CA GLY A 239 1.06 3.13 3.91
C GLY A 239 0.56 3.67 5.25
N ALA A 240 1.18 3.24 6.36
CA ALA A 240 0.74 3.59 7.71
C ALA A 240 0.94 5.07 8.07
N GLY A 241 1.82 5.77 7.34
CA GLY A 241 2.26 7.12 7.66
C GLY A 241 3.50 7.16 8.54
N GLY A 242 3.99 8.37 8.80
CA GLY A 242 5.17 8.62 9.65
C GLY A 242 6.51 8.09 9.16
N GLY A 243 6.64 7.69 7.90
CA GLY A 243 7.91 7.21 7.34
C GLY A 243 7.75 6.54 5.99
N ASP A 244 8.73 5.69 5.65
CA ASP A 244 8.82 4.85 4.46
C ASP A 244 8.83 5.65 3.14
N VAL A 245 7.64 5.95 2.61
CA VAL A 245 7.46 6.64 1.34
C VAL A 245 6.30 7.63 1.38
N ALA A 246 6.43 8.69 0.60
CA ALA A 246 5.42 9.70 0.36
C ALA A 246 5.31 9.95 -1.15
N MET A 247 4.18 10.50 -1.58
CA MET A 247 3.86 10.68 -2.98
C MET A 247 3.50 12.13 -3.25
N TRP A 248 4.12 12.70 -4.27
CA TRP A 248 3.61 13.90 -4.93
C TRP A 248 2.62 13.47 -6.00
N ILE A 249 1.43 14.05 -5.99
CA ILE A 249 0.38 13.82 -6.99
C ILE A 249 -0.09 15.16 -7.54
N GLY A 250 0.13 15.42 -8.82
CA GLY A 250 -0.24 16.69 -9.44
C GLY A 250 -0.38 16.60 -10.96
N SER A 251 -0.65 17.74 -11.60
CA SER A 251 -0.71 17.82 -13.07
C SER A 251 0.67 17.95 -13.72
N GLN A 252 1.68 18.32 -12.93
CA GLN A 252 3.06 18.54 -13.33
C GLN A 252 4.02 17.96 -12.29
N SER A 253 5.27 17.76 -12.69
CA SER A 253 6.36 17.38 -11.77
C SER A 253 6.54 18.42 -10.67
N SER A 254 7.00 18.01 -9.50
CA SER A 254 7.25 18.95 -8.41
C SER A 254 8.30 20.00 -8.78
N SER A 255 8.12 21.20 -8.22
CA SER A 255 8.98 22.35 -8.50
C SER A 255 10.39 22.16 -7.93
N THR A 256 11.35 22.94 -8.43
CA THR A 256 12.71 22.97 -7.86
C THR A 256 12.71 23.40 -6.39
N VAL A 257 11.82 24.31 -6.00
CA VAL A 257 11.63 24.76 -4.61
C VAL A 257 11.15 23.60 -3.74
N PHE A 258 10.16 22.84 -4.20
CA PHE A 258 9.68 21.65 -3.49
C PHE A 258 10.80 20.62 -3.33
N LYS A 259 11.50 20.29 -4.42
CA LYS A 259 12.59 19.30 -4.41
C LYS A 259 13.70 19.68 -3.43
N ALA A 260 14.13 20.95 -3.44
CA ALA A 260 15.13 21.45 -2.51
C ALA A 260 14.66 21.38 -1.05
N ARG A 261 13.38 21.67 -0.78
CA ARG A 261 12.81 21.55 0.57
C ARG A 261 12.72 20.10 1.03
N ALA A 262 12.28 19.19 0.16
CA ALA A 262 12.20 17.77 0.44
C ALA A 262 13.58 17.18 0.78
N GLU A 263 14.60 17.53 0.00
CA GLU A 263 15.99 17.13 0.25
C GLU A 263 16.52 17.68 1.58
N ALA A 264 16.24 18.95 1.90
CA ALA A 264 16.63 19.55 3.18
C ALA A 264 15.96 18.88 4.39
N LEU A 265 14.79 18.25 4.19
CA LEU A 265 14.08 17.45 5.20
C LEU A 265 14.50 15.97 5.18
N GLY A 266 15.49 15.59 4.35
CA GLY A 266 16.04 14.23 4.27
C GLY A 266 15.24 13.28 3.37
N LEU A 267 14.28 13.78 2.59
CA LEU A 267 13.56 12.98 1.62
C LEU A 267 14.35 12.87 0.31
N ALA A 268 14.25 11.71 -0.36
CA ALA A 268 14.92 11.47 -1.63
C ALA A 268 13.92 11.02 -2.71
N LEU A 269 13.93 11.69 -3.86
CA LEU A 269 13.15 11.29 -5.03
C LEU A 269 13.63 9.92 -5.54
N LEU A 270 12.71 8.98 -5.67
CA LEU A 270 12.97 7.65 -6.22
C LEU A 270 12.69 7.64 -7.74
N PRO A 271 13.60 7.13 -8.58
CA PRO A 271 13.40 7.06 -10.02
C PRO A 271 12.46 5.89 -10.38
N MET A 272 11.17 6.05 -10.09
CA MET A 272 10.15 5.02 -10.32
C MET A 272 8.80 5.60 -10.74
N GLY A 273 8.01 4.78 -11.43
CA GLY A 273 6.64 5.11 -11.82
C GLY A 273 5.62 4.18 -11.16
N VAL A 274 4.34 4.50 -11.34
CA VAL A 274 3.20 3.70 -10.85
C VAL A 274 2.57 2.92 -12.01
N GLY A 275 1.85 1.84 -11.69
CA GLY A 275 1.12 1.06 -12.69
C GLY A 275 1.95 0.00 -13.42
N ALA A 276 3.04 -0.48 -12.82
CA ALA A 276 3.84 -1.58 -13.38
C ALA A 276 3.01 -2.87 -13.53
N ARG A 277 3.43 -3.75 -14.45
CA ARG A 277 2.79 -5.08 -14.60
C ARG A 277 2.92 -5.89 -13.31
N GLY A 278 1.92 -6.71 -13.02
CA GLY A 278 1.95 -7.69 -11.93
C GLY A 278 2.92 -8.80 -12.23
N VAL A 279 2.79 -9.94 -11.56
CA VAL A 279 3.70 -11.08 -11.78
C VAL A 279 3.64 -11.54 -13.24
N HIS A 280 4.82 -11.64 -13.87
CA HIS A 280 4.96 -12.01 -15.28
C HIS A 280 6.34 -12.60 -15.54
N ARG A 281 6.48 -13.37 -16.61
CA ARG A 281 7.79 -13.83 -17.05
C ARG A 281 8.54 -12.69 -17.74
N VAL A 282 9.79 -12.47 -17.34
CA VAL A 282 10.73 -11.59 -18.06
C VAL A 282 11.60 -12.49 -18.94
N GLY A 283 11.92 -12.01 -20.16
CA GLY A 283 12.54 -12.78 -21.24
C GLY A 283 13.61 -13.79 -20.81
N VAL A 284 13.56 -14.96 -21.45
CA VAL A 284 14.55 -16.05 -21.35
C VAL A 284 15.74 -15.75 -22.23
#